data_AF-A0A821FMT1-F1
#
_entry.id   AF-A0A821FMT1-F1
#
_cell.length_a   1.000
_cell.length_b   1.000
_cell.length_c   1.000
_cell.angle_alpha   90.00
_cell.angle_beta   90.00
_cell.angle_gamma   90.00
#
_symmetry.space_group_name_H-M   'P 1'
#
loop_
_entity.id
_entity.type
_entity.pdbx_description
1 polymer ?
#
loop_
_entity_poly.entity_id
_entity_poly.type
_entity_poly.pdbx_seq_one_letter_code
_entity_poly.pdbx_strand_id
1 'polypeptide(L)'
;CNNKYKLILKNKIFHRIIIPLILFLNIFFHVSHYIHNIYDPAGYFEPKRLYLKIFMGEMERTFIFNFPLSILFIIATRKLLLSCTNEQTQSFHMLIVVTLYSLMSMISVGHYFYEPVWNFSLLCNITITGETIMAFLLFIMAIFIYQSNSNKSIDYIYTRLAASDKSEVNIPMSVNQQRRFKSKSSDNESM
;
A
#
# COMPACT_ATOMS: atom_id res chain seq x y z
N CYS A 1 16.78 0.17 24.12
CA CYS A 1 15.90 1.08 23.36
C CYS A 1 14.69 0.43 22.64
N ASN A 2 14.52 -0.89 22.59
CA ASN A 2 13.49 -1.53 21.74
C ASN A 2 12.04 -1.61 22.30
N ASN A 3 11.80 -1.32 23.59
CA ASN A 3 10.49 -1.58 24.19
C ASN A 3 9.44 -0.47 23.97
N LYS A 4 9.84 0.79 23.73
CA LYS A 4 8.89 1.90 23.53
C LYS A 4 8.19 1.84 22.16
N TYR A 5 8.93 1.50 21.10
CA TYR A 5 8.35 1.31 19.76
C TYR A 5 7.32 0.18 19.75
N LYS A 6 7.62 -0.93 20.42
CA LYS A 6 6.73 -2.10 20.56
C LYS A 6 5.39 -1.76 21.24
N LEU A 7 5.35 -0.73 22.09
CA LEU A 7 4.15 -0.31 22.81
C LEU A 7 3.20 0.54 21.93
N ILE A 8 3.75 1.46 21.14
CA ILE A 8 2.99 2.23 20.13
C ILE A 8 2.42 1.28 19.07
N LEU A 9 3.22 0.29 18.66
CA LEU A 9 2.88 -0.83 17.77
C LEU A 9 1.71 -1.70 18.26
N LYS A 10 1.52 -1.80 19.58
CA LYS A 10 0.49 -2.65 20.19
C LYS A 10 -0.90 -2.03 20.11
N ASN A 11 -0.98 -0.72 19.88
CA ASN A 11 -2.22 0.02 19.93
C ASN A 11 -2.91 -0.01 18.56
N LYS A 12 -3.55 -1.14 18.23
CA LYS A 12 -4.26 -1.37 16.95
C LYS A 12 -5.25 -0.24 16.59
N ILE A 13 -5.80 0.45 17.59
CA ILE A 13 -6.70 1.60 17.42
C ILE A 13 -5.98 2.80 16.79
N PHE A 14 -4.73 3.05 17.18
CA PHE A 14 -3.94 4.18 16.69
C PHE A 14 -3.70 4.10 15.18
N HIS A 15 -3.28 2.92 14.69
CA HIS A 15 -3.07 2.69 13.26
C HIS A 15 -4.39 2.74 12.46
N ARG A 16 -5.49 2.24 13.03
CA ARG A 16 -6.83 2.26 12.40
C ARG A 16 -7.39 3.67 12.21
N ILE A 17 -6.94 4.66 12.98
CA ILE A 17 -7.37 6.06 12.86
C ILE A 17 -6.38 6.86 12.02
N ILE A 18 -5.08 6.68 12.26
CA ILE A 18 -4.05 7.47 11.60
C ILE A 18 -3.91 7.16 10.12
N ILE A 19 -4.04 5.89 9.73
CA ILE A 19 -3.89 5.52 8.33
C ILE A 19 -5.00 6.15 7.47
N PRO A 20 -6.29 6.05 7.83
CA PRO A 20 -7.35 6.81 7.15
C PRO A 20 -7.15 8.32 7.18
N LEU A 21 -6.64 8.88 8.28
CA LEU A 21 -6.39 10.32 8.38
C LEU A 21 -5.29 10.78 7.40
N ILE A 22 -4.15 10.09 7.37
CA ILE A 22 -3.07 10.38 6.42
C ILE A 22 -3.57 10.21 4.99
N LEU A 23 -4.37 9.17 4.73
CA LEU A 23 -4.96 8.94 3.42
C LEU A 23 -5.92 10.06 3.02
N PHE A 24 -6.77 10.53 3.93
CA PHE A 24 -7.65 11.67 3.71
C PHE A 24 -6.87 12.96 3.44
N LEU A 25 -5.84 13.24 4.23
CA LEU A 25 -4.98 14.41 4.01
C LEU A 25 -4.25 14.34 2.68
N ASN A 26 -3.78 13.15 2.29
CA ASN A 26 -3.15 12.95 0.99
C ASN A 26 -4.12 13.21 -0.17
N ILE A 27 -5.38 12.74 -0.08
CA ILE A 27 -6.44 13.07 -1.04
C ILE A 27 -6.64 14.58 -1.10
N PHE A 28 -6.79 15.20 0.08
CA PHE A 28 -7.04 16.64 0.17
C PHE A 28 -5.94 17.44 -0.51
N PHE A 29 -4.66 17.14 -0.25
CA PHE A 29 -3.55 17.82 -0.89
C PHE A 29 -3.45 17.51 -2.38
N HIS A 30 -3.62 16.25 -2.80
CA HIS A 30 -3.56 15.86 -4.21
C HIS A 30 -4.67 16.54 -5.04
N VAL A 31 -5.91 16.52 -4.54
CA VAL A 31 -7.03 17.20 -5.19
C VAL A 31 -6.84 18.72 -5.17
N SER A 32 -6.37 19.30 -4.07
CA SER A 32 -6.11 20.74 -3.98
C SER A 32 -5.02 21.18 -4.95
N HIS A 33 -3.92 20.42 -5.05
CA HIS A 33 -2.86 20.63 -6.02
C HIS A 33 -3.43 20.57 -7.44
N TYR A 34 -4.24 19.56 -7.74
CA TYR A 34 -4.84 19.41 -9.06
C TYR A 34 -5.84 20.53 -9.43
N ILE A 35 -6.69 20.95 -8.48
CA ILE A 35 -7.59 22.09 -8.67
C ILE A 35 -6.79 23.36 -8.95
N HIS A 36 -5.69 23.56 -8.23
CA HIS A 36 -4.85 24.72 -8.41
C HIS A 36 -4.15 24.71 -9.78
N ASN A 37 -3.71 23.54 -10.26
CA ASN A 37 -3.15 23.35 -11.60
C ASN A 37 -4.16 23.68 -12.70
N ILE A 38 -5.46 23.43 -12.48
CA ILE A 38 -6.53 23.78 -13.42
C ILE A 38 -6.85 25.28 -13.38
N TYR A 39 -6.91 25.86 -12.17
CA TYR A 39 -7.34 27.24 -11.97
C TYR A 39 -6.27 28.27 -12.33
N ASP A 40 -5.01 28.00 -12.00
CA ASP A 40 -3.87 28.84 -12.33
C ASP A 40 -2.79 28.02 -13.07
N PRO A 41 -3.06 27.67 -14.33
CA PRO A 41 -2.11 26.90 -15.12
C PRO A 41 -0.84 27.70 -15.42
N ALA A 42 -0.94 29.03 -15.42
CA ALA A 42 0.19 29.90 -15.73
C ALA A 42 1.24 29.88 -14.61
N GLY A 43 0.79 29.84 -13.35
CA GLY A 43 1.66 29.70 -12.17
C GLY A 43 2.31 28.32 -11.99
N TYR A 44 1.88 27.29 -12.74
CA TYR A 44 2.40 25.92 -12.60
C TYR A 44 3.17 25.40 -13.81
N PHE A 45 2.85 25.88 -15.01
CA PHE A 45 3.34 25.29 -16.26
C PHE A 45 4.07 26.26 -17.20
N GLU A 46 4.13 27.57 -16.90
CA GLU A 46 4.94 28.48 -17.71
C GLU A 46 6.33 28.71 -17.10
N PRO A 47 7.40 28.14 -17.66
CA PRO A 47 8.49 29.01 -18.02
C PRO A 47 8.06 29.74 -19.29
N LYS A 48 8.05 31.08 -19.26
CA LYS A 48 7.80 32.00 -20.41
C LYS A 48 8.59 31.67 -21.70
N ARG A 49 9.42 30.62 -21.71
CA ARG A 49 10.31 30.17 -22.80
C ARG A 49 9.85 28.86 -23.50
N LEU A 50 8.96 28.05 -22.93
CA LEU A 50 8.57 26.74 -23.52
C LEU A 50 7.41 26.80 -24.53
N TYR A 51 6.66 27.90 -24.58
CA TYR A 51 5.52 28.09 -25.49
C TYR A 51 5.85 28.15 -27.00
N LEU A 52 7.14 28.09 -27.36
CA LEU A 52 7.54 28.22 -28.76
C LEU A 52 7.57 26.90 -29.55
N LYS A 53 7.67 25.70 -28.94
CA LYS A 53 7.98 24.46 -29.71
C LYS A 53 7.57 23.10 -29.09
N ILE A 54 6.33 22.87 -28.61
CA ILE A 54 5.92 21.51 -28.19
C ILE A 54 4.52 21.14 -28.71
N PHE A 55 4.39 19.92 -29.25
CA PHE A 55 3.20 19.34 -29.89
C PHE A 55 2.09 18.92 -28.90
N MET A 56 2.38 18.96 -27.59
CA MET A 56 1.46 18.63 -26.49
C MET A 56 1.72 19.63 -25.34
N GLY A 57 0.69 20.32 -24.89
CA GLY A 57 0.81 21.33 -23.83
C GLY A 57 1.26 20.71 -22.51
N GLU A 58 1.98 21.47 -21.67
CA GLU A 58 2.33 21.04 -20.29
C GLU A 58 1.07 20.68 -19.46
N MET A 59 -0.06 21.33 -19.75
CA MET A 59 -1.40 21.03 -19.23
C MET A 59 -1.95 19.65 -19.64
N GLU A 60 -1.69 19.23 -20.88
CA GLU A 60 -2.16 17.93 -21.39
C GLU A 60 -1.31 16.80 -20.79
N ARG A 61 -0.01 17.05 -20.58
CA ARG A 61 0.88 16.11 -19.87
C ARG A 61 0.39 15.86 -18.45
N THR A 62 0.07 16.89 -17.68
CA THR A 62 -0.46 16.69 -16.32
C THR A 62 -1.79 15.95 -16.31
N PHE A 63 -2.68 16.21 -17.26
CA PHE A 63 -3.93 15.44 -17.36
C PHE A 63 -3.69 13.95 -17.68
N ILE A 64 -2.76 13.65 -18.58
CA ILE A 64 -2.42 12.27 -19.00
C ILE A 64 -1.71 11.49 -17.89
N PHE A 65 -0.86 12.13 -17.09
CA PHE A 65 -0.18 11.46 -15.97
C PHE A 65 -1.06 11.35 -14.71
N ASN A 66 -1.96 12.31 -14.47
CA ASN A 66 -2.83 12.29 -13.29
C ASN A 66 -3.96 11.26 -13.37
N PHE A 67 -4.42 10.90 -14.56
CA PHE A 67 -5.48 9.88 -14.71
C PHE A 67 -5.03 8.47 -14.28
N PRO A 68 -3.91 7.91 -14.77
CA PRO A 68 -3.34 6.66 -14.26
C PRO A 68 -3.00 6.74 -12.76
N LEU A 69 -2.52 7.90 -12.30
CA LEU A 69 -2.21 8.12 -10.89
C LEU A 69 -3.46 8.03 -10.00
N SER A 70 -4.57 8.59 -10.45
CA SER A 70 -5.87 8.51 -9.77
C SER A 70 -6.38 7.07 -9.69
N ILE A 71 -6.21 6.27 -10.76
CA ILE A 71 -6.57 4.85 -10.75
C ILE A 71 -5.68 4.09 -9.75
N LEU A 72 -4.37 4.30 -9.81
CA LEU A 72 -3.43 3.69 -8.86
C LEU A 72 -3.76 4.08 -7.42
N PHE A 73 -4.14 5.33 -7.18
CA PHE A 73 -4.54 5.81 -5.87
C PHE A 73 -5.77 5.07 -5.32
N ILE A 74 -6.81 4.89 -6.13
CA ILE A 74 -8.03 4.16 -5.72
C ILE A 74 -7.69 2.71 -5.36
N ILE A 75 -6.86 2.05 -6.18
CA ILE A 75 -6.44 0.67 -5.92
C ILE A 75 -5.56 0.61 -4.65
N ALA A 76 -4.62 1.54 -4.50
CA ALA A 76 -3.75 1.66 -3.33
C ALA A 76 -4.57 1.83 -2.06
N THR A 77 -5.51 2.77 -2.05
CA THR A 77 -6.42 3.07 -0.95
C THR A 77 -7.20 1.84 -0.52
N ARG A 78 -7.85 1.17 -1.48
CA ARG A 78 -8.63 -0.03 -1.20
C ARG A 78 -7.77 -1.11 -0.56
N LYS A 79 -6.57 -1.37 -1.12
CA LYS A 79 -5.66 -2.40 -0.60
C LYS A 79 -5.08 -2.05 0.76
N LEU A 80 -4.75 -0.78 0.98
CA LEU A 80 -4.23 -0.26 2.25
C LEU A 80 -5.29 -0.44 3.34
N LEU A 81 -6.53 0.03 3.11
CA LEU A 81 -7.63 -0.11 4.07
C LEU A 81 -7.95 -1.59 4.37
N LEU A 82 -7.94 -2.44 3.35
CA LEU A 82 -8.14 -3.88 3.51
C LEU A 82 -7.01 -4.51 4.36
N SER A 83 -5.76 -4.15 4.11
CA SER A 83 -4.60 -4.66 4.84
C SER A 83 -4.51 -4.14 6.29
N CYS A 84 -5.09 -2.97 6.55
CA CYS A 84 -5.21 -2.40 7.90
C CYS A 84 -6.31 -3.05 8.72
N THR A 85 -7.39 -3.49 8.08
CA THR A 85 -8.57 -4.05 8.74
C THR A 85 -8.51 -5.57 8.83
N ASN A 86 -7.89 -6.24 7.86
CA ASN A 86 -7.80 -7.70 7.78
C ASN A 86 -6.34 -8.18 7.82
N GLU A 87 -5.94 -8.75 8.96
CA GLU A 87 -4.57 -9.22 9.20
C GLU A 87 -4.18 -10.46 8.37
N GLN A 88 -5.14 -11.13 7.72
CA GLN A 88 -4.89 -12.31 6.87
C GLN A 88 -4.68 -11.98 5.39
N THR A 89 -4.82 -10.70 5.00
CA THR A 89 -4.67 -10.33 3.58
C THR A 89 -3.22 -10.30 3.11
N GLN A 90 -3.00 -10.76 1.88
CA GLN A 90 -1.68 -10.76 1.24
C GLN A 90 -1.19 -9.32 1.05
N SER A 91 -0.32 -8.88 1.96
CA SER A 91 0.20 -7.52 2.08
C SER A 91 1.19 -7.13 0.97
N PHE A 92 1.71 -8.09 0.20
CA PHE A 92 2.71 -7.85 -0.84
C PHE A 92 2.17 -6.99 -2.00
N HIS A 93 1.00 -7.33 -2.53
CA HIS A 93 0.39 -6.54 -3.60
C HIS A 93 -0.06 -5.14 -3.12
N MET A 94 -0.41 -5.00 -1.84
CA MET A 94 -0.69 -3.69 -1.26
C MET A 94 0.59 -2.83 -1.28
N LEU A 95 1.71 -3.40 -0.82
CA LEU A 95 2.99 -2.70 -0.79
C LEU A 95 3.41 -2.22 -2.19
N ILE A 96 3.31 -3.07 -3.22
CA ILE A 96 3.65 -2.67 -4.59
C ILE A 96 2.81 -1.48 -5.05
N VAL A 97 1.48 -1.56 -4.90
CA VAL A 97 0.58 -0.52 -5.44
C VAL A 97 0.74 0.79 -4.67
N VAL A 98 0.89 0.74 -3.34
CA VAL A 98 1.13 1.95 -2.54
C VAL A 98 2.50 2.55 -2.85
N THR A 99 3.52 1.73 -3.10
CA THR A 99 4.84 2.20 -3.52
C THR A 99 4.76 2.92 -4.87
N LEU A 100 4.12 2.32 -5.87
CA LEU A 100 3.93 2.95 -7.18
C LEU A 100 3.18 4.28 -7.07
N TYR A 101 2.09 4.30 -6.31
CA TYR A 101 1.35 5.54 -6.04
C TYR A 101 2.24 6.60 -5.39
N SER A 102 2.97 6.24 -4.34
CA SER A 102 3.80 7.18 -3.58
C SER A 102 4.92 7.75 -4.43
N LEU A 103 5.58 6.91 -5.24
CA LEU A 103 6.62 7.35 -6.17
C LEU A 103 6.07 8.34 -7.20
N MET A 104 4.91 8.06 -7.80
CA MET A 104 4.31 8.98 -8.77
C MET A 104 3.83 10.28 -8.12
N SER A 105 3.25 10.24 -6.92
CA SER A 105 2.81 11.44 -6.20
C SER A 105 4.00 12.31 -5.76
N MET A 106 5.15 11.71 -5.46
CA MET A 106 6.38 12.46 -5.16
C MET A 106 6.99 13.15 -6.39
N ILE A 107 6.57 12.81 -7.62
CA ILE A 107 6.98 13.54 -8.84
C ILE A 107 6.49 14.99 -8.80
N SER A 108 5.46 15.32 -8.01
CA SER A 108 5.00 16.69 -7.80
C SER A 108 6.13 17.63 -7.30
N VAL A 109 7.12 17.14 -6.55
CA VAL A 109 8.30 17.95 -6.17
C VAL A 109 9.13 18.37 -7.39
N GLY A 110 9.01 17.66 -8.51
CA GLY A 110 9.63 17.98 -9.79
C GLY A 110 9.30 19.39 -10.28
N HIS A 111 8.17 19.99 -9.86
CA HIS A 111 7.90 21.41 -10.12
C HIS A 111 9.05 22.31 -9.64
N TYR A 112 9.69 21.99 -8.51
CA TYR A 112 10.81 22.76 -7.98
C TYR A 112 12.14 22.58 -8.72
N PHE A 113 12.22 21.58 -9.60
CA PHE A 113 13.38 21.41 -10.49
C PHE A 113 13.35 22.39 -11.66
N TYR A 114 12.16 22.76 -12.11
CA TYR A 114 11.96 23.67 -13.23
C TYR A 114 11.88 25.13 -12.79
N GLU A 115 11.22 25.40 -11.66
CA GLU A 115 11.13 26.73 -11.08
C GLU A 115 11.41 26.69 -9.58
N PRO A 116 12.09 27.69 -9.03
CA PRO A 116 12.35 27.71 -7.60
C PRO A 116 11.09 28.01 -6.77
N VAL A 117 11.07 27.51 -5.53
CA VAL A 117 9.93 27.58 -4.57
C VAL A 117 9.35 29.00 -4.39
N TRP A 118 10.18 30.04 -4.48
CA TRP A 118 9.75 31.43 -4.28
C TRP A 118 8.94 32.01 -5.45
N ASN A 119 8.91 31.34 -6.61
CA ASN A 119 8.07 31.74 -7.73
C ASN A 119 6.62 31.24 -7.57
N PHE A 120 6.40 30.26 -6.71
CA PHE A 120 5.08 29.70 -6.45
C PHE A 120 4.37 30.44 -5.32
N SER A 121 3.05 30.53 -5.41
CA SER A 121 2.23 31.05 -4.31
C SER A 121 2.35 30.15 -3.08
N LEU A 122 2.10 30.71 -1.89
CA LEU A 122 2.15 29.96 -0.63
C LEU A 122 1.24 28.71 -0.68
N LEU A 123 0.04 28.86 -1.25
CA LEU A 123 -0.92 27.76 -1.39
C LEU A 123 -0.38 26.66 -2.30
N CYS A 124 0.24 27.03 -3.43
CA CYS A 124 0.89 26.08 -4.34
C CYS A 124 1.95 25.27 -3.60
N ASN A 125 2.87 25.95 -2.91
CA ASN A 125 3.93 25.31 -2.13
C ASN A 125 3.38 24.36 -1.06
N ILE A 126 2.33 24.77 -0.33
CA ILE A 126 1.67 23.91 0.66
C ILE A 126 1.09 22.66 0.01
N THR A 127 0.44 22.77 -1.14
CA THR A 127 -0.17 21.62 -1.81
C THR A 127 0.86 20.66 -2.40
N ILE A 128 1.91 21.15 -3.09
CA ILE A 128 3.00 20.32 -3.65
C ILE A 128 3.73 19.58 -2.52
N THR A 129 4.17 20.33 -1.49
CA THR A 129 4.93 19.76 -0.38
C THR A 129 4.06 18.87 0.50
N GLY A 130 2.81 19.26 0.75
CA GLY A 130 1.84 18.49 1.52
C GLY A 130 1.50 17.15 0.87
N GLU A 131 1.26 17.14 -0.45
CA GLU A 131 1.05 15.92 -1.22
C GLU A 131 2.25 14.97 -1.04
N THR A 132 3.46 15.49 -1.28
CA THR A 132 4.71 14.72 -1.23
C THR A 132 4.95 14.13 0.16
N ILE A 133 4.82 14.94 1.22
CA ILE A 133 5.02 14.48 2.60
C ILE A 133 4.02 13.38 2.94
N MET A 134 2.74 13.57 2.57
CA MET A 134 1.71 12.58 2.86
C MET A 134 1.91 11.29 2.06
N ALA A 135 2.35 11.37 0.80
CA ALA A 135 2.70 10.19 0.00
C ALA A 135 3.86 9.41 0.62
N PHE A 136 4.90 10.12 1.10
CA PHE A 136 6.02 9.49 1.81
C PHE A 136 5.58 8.82 3.12
N LEU A 137 4.69 9.46 3.89
CA LEU A 137 4.12 8.86 5.09
C LEU A 137 3.31 7.60 4.76
N LEU A 138 2.51 7.61 3.69
CA LEU A 138 1.77 6.43 3.22
C LEU A 138 2.72 5.28 2.84
N PHE A 139 3.84 5.59 2.18
CA PHE A 139 4.87 4.59 1.85
C PHE A 139 5.47 3.94 3.10
N ILE A 140 5.87 4.74 4.10
CA ILE A 140 6.38 4.23 5.37
C ILE A 140 5.35 3.33 6.06
N MET A 141 4.09 3.77 6.10
CA MET A 141 3.01 3.00 6.73
C MET A 141 2.74 1.69 5.98
N ALA A 142 2.83 1.68 4.65
CA ALA A 142 2.69 0.46 3.85
C ALA A 142 3.78 -0.57 4.16
N ILE A 143 5.06 -0.14 4.25
CA ILE A 143 6.16 -1.01 4.67
C ILE A 143 5.88 -1.62 6.05
N PHE A 144 5.42 -0.78 6.97
CA PHE A 144 5.15 -1.20 8.33
C PHE A 144 3.99 -2.21 8.42
N ILE A 145 2.88 -1.97 7.72
CA ILE A 145 1.75 -2.91 7.63
C ILE A 145 2.22 -4.23 7.01
N TYR A 146 3.03 -4.15 5.94
CA TYR A 146 3.59 -5.33 5.30
C TYR A 146 4.41 -6.17 6.28
N GLN A 147 5.36 -5.55 6.99
CA GLN A 147 6.18 -6.24 8.00
C GLN A 147 5.33 -6.83 9.13
N SER A 148 4.34 -6.07 9.63
CA SER A 148 3.46 -6.54 10.70
C SER A 148 2.63 -7.74 10.28
N ASN A 149 2.11 -7.78 9.05
CA ASN A 149 1.28 -8.90 8.58
C ASN A 149 2.15 -10.12 8.23
N SER A 150 3.34 -9.92 7.66
CA SER A 150 4.28 -11.01 7.37
C SER A 150 4.74 -11.73 8.65
N ASN A 151 5.10 -10.98 9.69
CA ASN A 151 5.54 -11.57 10.96
C ASN A 151 4.43 -12.41 11.62
N LYS A 152 3.17 -11.92 11.60
CA LYS A 152 2.02 -12.67 12.15
C LYS A 152 1.70 -13.93 11.36
N SER A 153 1.83 -13.90 10.04
CA SER A 153 1.63 -15.08 9.20
C SER A 153 2.65 -16.17 9.54
N ILE A 154 3.91 -15.78 9.76
CA ILE A 154 4.98 -16.68 10.17
C ILE A 154 4.70 -17.26 11.56
N ASP A 155 4.37 -16.41 12.53
CA ASP A 155 4.02 -16.83 13.89
C ASP A 155 2.84 -17.82 13.89
N TYR A 156 1.80 -17.57 13.09
CA TYR A 156 0.65 -18.47 12.97
C TYR A 156 1.05 -19.85 12.41
N ILE A 157 1.89 -19.88 11.36
CA ILE A 157 2.39 -21.13 10.78
C ILE A 157 3.17 -21.94 11.83
N TYR A 158 4.11 -21.31 12.53
CA TYR A 158 4.89 -21.98 13.58
C TYR A 158 4.02 -22.47 14.74
N THR A 159 3.05 -21.65 15.18
CA THR A 159 2.14 -22.03 16.28
C THR A 159 1.26 -23.21 15.87
N ARG A 160 0.78 -23.24 14.63
CA ARG A 160 -0.01 -24.34 14.08
C ARG A 160 0.82 -25.62 13.91
N LEU A 161 2.05 -25.52 13.41
CA LEU A 161 2.97 -26.66 13.29
C LEU A 161 3.31 -27.22 14.68
N ALA A 162 3.65 -26.36 15.65
CA ALA A 162 3.93 -26.78 17.03
C ALA A 162 2.71 -27.40 17.74
N ALA A 163 1.48 -27.00 17.39
CA ALA A 163 0.25 -27.63 17.87
C ALA A 163 -0.01 -28.98 17.18
N SER A 164 0.34 -29.10 15.89
CA SER A 164 0.25 -30.36 15.13
C SER A 164 1.21 -31.41 15.70
N ASP A 165 2.46 -31.04 15.97
CA ASP A 165 3.47 -31.94 16.55
C ASP A 165 3.06 -32.44 17.95
N LYS A 166 2.36 -31.62 18.73
CA LYS A 166 1.82 -32.03 20.04
C LYS A 166 0.58 -32.92 19.94
N SER A 167 -0.15 -32.86 18.82
CA SER A 167 -1.34 -33.69 18.60
C SER A 167 -1.01 -35.10 18.09
N GLU A 168 0.16 -35.32 17.49
CA GLU A 168 0.62 -36.65 17.08
C GLU A 168 1.16 -37.49 18.26
N VAL A 169 1.53 -36.86 19.38
CA VAL A 169 2.06 -37.57 20.58
C VAL A 169 0.96 -38.05 21.53
N ASN A 170 -0.29 -37.58 21.36
CA ASN A 170 -1.44 -37.99 22.18
C ASN A 170 -2.55 -38.65 21.35
N ILE A 171 -2.17 -39.57 20.45
CA ILE A 171 -3.10 -40.58 19.96
C ILE A 171 -2.98 -41.77 20.92
N PRO A 172 -3.90 -41.98 21.89
CA PRO A 172 -4.06 -43.32 22.43
C PRO A 172 -4.34 -44.22 21.23
N MET A 173 -3.53 -45.26 21.09
CA MET A 173 -3.54 -46.23 20.02
C MET A 173 -4.90 -46.99 20.02
N SER A 174 -5.98 -46.33 19.62
CA SER A 174 -7.31 -46.93 19.47
C SER A 174 -7.53 -47.21 17.99
N VAL A 175 -7.01 -48.37 17.58
CA VAL A 175 -7.70 -49.34 16.72
C VAL A 175 -8.71 -48.73 15.75
N ASN A 176 -8.24 -48.09 14.67
CA ASN A 176 -9.06 -47.88 13.47
C ASN A 176 -8.27 -47.92 12.15
N GLN A 177 -6.97 -48.25 12.20
CA GLN A 177 -6.17 -48.57 11.01
C GLN A 177 -6.53 -49.94 10.38
N GLN A 178 -7.50 -50.67 10.92
CA GLN A 178 -7.87 -52.00 10.41
C GLN A 178 -8.92 -51.98 9.28
N ARG A 179 -9.44 -50.82 8.86
CA ARG A 179 -10.48 -50.75 7.80
C ARG A 179 -10.01 -50.34 6.41
N ARG A 180 -8.75 -49.98 6.18
CA ARG A 180 -8.28 -49.49 4.86
C ARG A 180 -7.36 -50.42 4.07
N PHE A 181 -6.98 -51.57 4.62
CA PHE A 181 -6.10 -52.55 3.96
C PHE A 181 -6.74 -53.91 3.64
N LYS A 182 -8.07 -54.05 3.79
CA LYS A 182 -8.78 -55.32 3.55
C LYS A 182 -9.82 -55.30 2.42
N SER A 183 -9.70 -54.37 1.46
CA SER A 183 -10.58 -54.34 0.27
C SER A 183 -9.84 -54.23 -1.07
N LYS A 184 -8.54 -54.54 -1.10
CA LYS A 184 -7.75 -54.66 -2.34
C LYS A 184 -6.82 -55.88 -2.27
N SER A 185 -7.39 -57.06 -2.04
CA SER A 185 -6.75 -58.34 -2.36
C SER A 185 -7.81 -59.46 -2.35
N SER A 186 -8.49 -59.61 -3.49
CA SER A 186 -9.02 -60.89 -3.99
C SER A 186 -9.59 -60.61 -5.39
N ASP A 187 -8.78 -60.77 -6.44
CA ASP A 187 -8.85 -61.88 -7.42
C ASP A 187 -9.96 -61.56 -8.46
N ASN A 188 -9.70 -61.11 -9.70
CA ASN A 188 -8.94 -61.73 -10.79
C ASN A 188 -8.54 -63.20 -10.60
N GLU A 189 -9.51 -64.10 -10.76
CA GLU A 189 -9.26 -65.44 -11.32
C GLU A 189 -10.37 -65.82 -12.32
N SER A 190 -9.93 -65.98 -13.58
CA SER A 190 -10.35 -66.94 -14.62
C SER A 190 -11.80 -67.06 -15.14
N MET A 191 -11.85 -66.97 -16.49
CA MET A 191 -12.85 -67.44 -17.48
C MET A 191 -14.11 -66.61 -17.73
#